data_AF-Q48EL4-F1
#
_entry.id   AF-Q48EL4-F1
#
_cell.length_a   1.000
_cell.length_b   1.000
_cell.length_c   1.000
_cell.angle_alpha   90.00
_cell.angle_beta   90.00
_cell.angle_gamma   90.00
#
_symmetry.space_group_name_H-M   'P 1'
#
loop_
_entity.id
_entity.type
_entity.pdbx_description
1 polymer ?
#
loop_
_entity_poly.entity_id
_entity_poly.type
_entity_poly.pdbx_seq_one_letter_code
_entity_poly.pdbx_strand_id
1 'polypeptide(L)' 'MPHKIVPDPPTALFTVNASVSQEEALNYASDLLRCIITTAYESGDSTQGTSRDLAFSVLHMAEMAKAMVDRSLECIV' A
#
# COMPACT_ATOMS: atom_id res chain seq x y z
N MET A 1 -29.01 -33.83 16.92
CA MET A 1 -28.69 -32.39 16.96
C MET A 1 -28.20 -32.01 15.56
N PRO A 2 -28.73 -30.97 14.90
CA PRO A 2 -28.30 -30.62 13.55
C PRO A 2 -26.87 -30.06 13.59
N HIS A 3 -25.99 -30.65 12.78
CA HIS A 3 -24.62 -30.19 12.59
C HIS A 3 -24.65 -28.86 11.83
N LYS A 4 -24.38 -27.75 12.53
CA LYS A 4 -24.24 -26.43 11.91
C LYS A 4 -22.95 -26.45 11.08
N ILE A 5 -23.07 -26.60 9.75
CA ILE A 5 -21.97 -26.31 8.84
C ILE A 5 -21.79 -24.81 8.85
N VAL A 6 -20.83 -24.32 9.63
CA VAL A 6 -20.34 -22.94 9.49
C VAL A 6 -19.39 -22.98 8.29
N PRO A 7 -19.66 -22.26 7.19
CA PRO A 7 -18.72 -22.15 6.08
C PRO A 7 -17.43 -21.51 6.61
N ASP A 8 -16.28 -22.04 6.20
CA ASP A 8 -14.99 -21.40 6.49
C ASP A 8 -15.00 -19.94 6.03
N PRO A 9 -14.40 -19.02 6.79
CA PRO A 9 -14.31 -17.62 6.38
C PRO A 9 -13.62 -17.53 5.02
N PRO A 10 -14.03 -16.59 4.14
CA PRO A 10 -13.48 -16.49 2.81
C PRO A 10 -11.95 -16.36 2.89
N THR A 11 -11.25 -17.27 2.20
CA THR A 11 -9.81 -17.22 2.00
C THR A 11 -9.45 -15.81 1.53
N ALA A 12 -8.53 -15.14 2.24
CA ALA A 12 -8.14 -13.78 1.93
C ALA A 12 -7.83 -13.67 0.43
N LEU A 13 -8.50 -12.74 -0.27
CA LEU A 13 -8.38 -12.56 -1.72
C LEU A 13 -6.93 -12.26 -2.16
N PHE A 14 -6.11 -11.77 -1.23
CA PHE A 14 -4.68 -11.56 -1.39
C PHE A 14 -3.95 -12.03 -0.13
N THR A 15 -2.92 -12.86 -0.30
CA THR A 15 -1.99 -13.25 0.75
C THR A 15 -0.57 -12.94 0.25
N VAL A 16 0.23 -12.27 1.07
CA VAL A 16 1.65 -12.04 0.74
C VAL A 16 2.37 -13.39 0.78
N ASN A 17 3.20 -13.67 -0.23
CA ASN A 17 3.97 -14.91 -0.27
C ASN A 17 4.92 -14.97 0.95
N ALA A 18 4.73 -15.99 1.81
CA ALA A 18 5.51 -16.17 3.03
C ALA A 18 7.01 -16.45 2.78
N SER A 19 7.40 -16.78 1.55
CA SER A 19 8.81 -16.95 1.18
C SER A 19 9.52 -15.63 0.87
N VAL A 20 8.81 -14.50 0.80
CA VAL A 20 9.39 -13.19 0.53
C VAL A 20 10.13 -12.72 1.77
N SER A 21 11.41 -12.38 1.63
CA SER A 21 12.19 -11.83 2.72
C SER A 21 11.69 -10.45 3.15
N GLN A 22 12.06 -10.01 4.35
CA GLN A 22 11.70 -8.68 4.84
C GLN A 22 12.23 -7.57 3.91
N GLU A 23 13.46 -7.72 3.40
CA GLU A 23 14.07 -6.77 2.47
C GLU A 23 13.30 -6.71 1.14
N GLU A 24 12.98 -7.85 0.55
CA GLU A 24 12.17 -7.90 -0.68
C GLU A 24 10.78 -7.28 -0.45
N ALA A 25 10.13 -7.60 0.67
CA ALA A 25 8.82 -7.07 1.01
C ALA A 25 8.82 -5.54 1.13
N LEU A 26 9.85 -4.97 1.77
CA LEU A 26 9.99 -3.52 1.92
C LEU A 26 10.36 -2.85 0.59
N ASN A 27 11.18 -3.47 -0.26
CA ASN A 27 11.44 -2.98 -1.62
C ASN A 27 10.15 -2.94 -2.44
N TYR A 28 9.37 -4.03 -2.44
CA TYR A 28 8.05 -4.07 -3.10
C TYR A 28 7.10 -2.99 -2.55
N ALA A 29 7.08 -2.78 -1.23
CA ALA A 29 6.26 -1.73 -0.63
C ALA A 29 6.72 -0.32 -1.09
N SER A 30 8.03 -0.07 -1.19
CA SER A 30 8.57 1.19 -1.69
C SER A 30 8.17 1.45 -3.15
N ASP A 31 8.21 0.42 -4.00
CA ASP A 31 7.76 0.49 -5.39
C ASP A 31 6.25 0.75 -5.50
N LEU A 32 5.43 0.08 -4.68
CA LEU A 32 4.00 0.33 -4.63
C LEU A 32 3.69 1.77 -4.19
N LEU A 33 4.40 2.28 -3.20
CA LEU A 33 4.27 3.67 -2.75
C LEU A 33 4.66 4.66 -3.84
N ARG A 34 5.72 4.38 -4.62
CA ARG A 34 6.07 5.17 -5.81
C ARG A 34 4.94 5.21 -6.83
N CYS A 35 4.31 4.06 -7.12
CA CYS A 35 3.16 3.99 -8.01
C CYS A 35 1.96 4.79 -7.48
N ILE A 36 1.67 4.74 -6.18
CA ILE A 36 0.62 5.53 -5.54
C ILE A 36 0.90 7.02 -5.69
N ILE A 37 2.13 7.46 -5.45
CA ILE A 37 2.53 8.87 -5.60
C ILE A 37 2.29 9.36 -7.03
N THR A 38 2.75 8.60 -8.04
CA THR A 38 2.52 8.96 -9.45
C THR A 38 1.03 9.02 -9.78
N THR A 39 0.25 8.02 -9.34
CA THR A 39 -1.20 7.98 -9.59
C THR A 39 -1.94 9.14 -8.93
N ALA A 40 -1.61 9.45 -7.68
CA ALA A 40 -2.23 10.55 -6.93
C ALA A 40 -1.87 11.90 -7.54
N TYR A 41 -0.62 12.07 -7.99
CA TYR A 41 -0.18 13.27 -8.68
C TYR A 41 -0.96 13.49 -9.98
N GLU A 42 -1.01 12.49 -10.86
CA GLU A 42 -1.73 12.58 -12.16
C GLU A 42 -3.24 12.82 -11.97
N SER A 43 -3.84 12.18 -10.95
CA SER A 43 -5.25 12.38 -10.62
C SER A 43 -5.54 13.78 -10.06
N GLY A 44 -4.63 14.32 -9.25
CA GLY A 44 -4.75 15.67 -8.71
C GLY A 44 -4.45 16.76 -9.74
N ASP A 45 -3.53 16.50 -10.67
CA ASP A 45 -3.09 17.49 -11.67
C ASP A 45 -4.21 17.84 -12.66
N SER A 46 -5.04 16.86 -13.00
CA SER A 46 -6.19 17.00 -13.90
C SER A 46 -7.49 17.49 -13.23
N THR A 47 -7.49 17.73 -11.91
CA THR A 47 -8.69 18.11 -11.13
C THR A 47 -8.51 19.44 -10.37
N GLN A 48 -9.62 20.01 -9.88
CA GLN A 48 -9.64 21.24 -9.09
C GLN A 48 -10.53 21.11 -7.85
N GLY A 49 -10.40 22.05 -6.90
CA GLY A 49 -11.17 22.08 -5.66
C GLY A 49 -10.90 20.85 -4.77
N THR A 50 -11.91 20.43 -4.03
CA THR A 50 -11.78 19.37 -3.01
C THR A 50 -11.23 18.05 -3.55
N SER A 51 -11.51 17.68 -4.80
CA SER A 51 -10.94 16.46 -5.41
C SER A 51 -9.42 16.53 -5.53
N ARG A 52 -8.90 17.71 -5.90
CA ARG A 52 -7.45 17.95 -5.95
C ARG A 52 -6.86 17.91 -4.55
N ASP A 53 -7.50 18.56 -3.58
CA ASP A 53 -7.03 18.58 -2.19
C ASP A 53 -6.92 17.16 -1.61
N LEU A 54 -7.90 16.29 -1.89
CA LEU A 54 -7.87 14.89 -1.49
C LEU A 54 -6.74 14.11 -2.18
N ALA A 55 -6.56 14.27 -3.50
CA ALA A 55 -5.49 13.61 -4.24
C ALA A 55 -4.10 14.00 -3.71
N PHE A 56 -3.89 15.29 -3.44
CA PHE A 56 -2.64 15.79 -2.86
C PHE A 56 -2.45 15.35 -1.40
N SER A 57 -3.54 15.17 -0.63
CA SER A 57 -3.46 14.57 0.70
C SER A 57 -2.98 13.11 0.64
N VAL A 58 -3.46 12.32 -0.31
CA VAL A 58 -2.97 10.95 -0.55
C VAL A 58 -1.51 10.95 -0.95
N LEU A 59 -1.11 11.85 -1.86
CA LEU A 59 0.28 12.02 -2.27
C LEU A 59 1.19 12.27 -1.07
N HIS A 60 0.82 13.24 -0.21
CA HIS A 60 1.60 13.57 0.97
C HIS A 60 1.73 12.38 1.95
N MET A 61 0.63 11.66 2.21
CA MET A 61 0.67 10.44 3.04
C MET A 61 1.57 9.36 2.45
N ALA A 62 1.53 9.15 1.13
CA ALA A 62 2.34 8.15 0.44
C ALA A 62 3.83 8.52 0.45
N GLU A 63 4.18 9.80 0.29
CA GLU A 63 5.57 10.28 0.42
C GLU A 63 6.13 10.02 1.82
N MET A 64 5.36 10.34 2.87
CA MET A 64 5.77 10.08 4.25
C MET A 64 5.92 8.58 4.52
N ALA A 65 4.96 7.76 4.07
CA ALA A 65 5.03 6.31 4.19
C ALA A 65 6.26 5.75 3.48
N LYS A 66 6.55 6.25 2.26
CA LYS A 66 7.72 5.83 1.49
C LYS A 66 9.01 6.17 2.22
N ALA A 67 9.12 7.38 2.77
CA ALA A 67 10.29 7.78 3.55
C ALA A 67 10.51 6.83 4.75
N MET A 68 9.45 6.44 5.47
CA MET A 68 9.58 5.48 6.58
C MET A 68 10.00 4.08 6.12
N VAL A 69 9.50 3.61 4.98
CA VAL A 69 9.87 2.30 4.39
C VAL A 69 11.32 2.33 3.92
N ASP A 70 11.74 3.37 3.20
CA ASP A 70 13.11 3.55 2.73
C ASP A 70 14.09 3.58 3.91
N ARG A 71 13.74 4.28 5.00
CA ARG A 71 14.53 4.25 6.24
C ARG A 71 14.60 2.85 6.87
N SER A 72 13.52 2.08 6.79
CA SER A 72 13.52 0.70 7.31
C SER A 72 14.42 -0.21 6.48
N LEU A 73 14.51 0.00 5.16
CA LEU A 73 15.46 -0.68 4.27
C LEU A 73 16.91 -0.31 4.58
N GLU A 74 17.20 0.97 4.81
CA GLU A 74 18.55 1.43 5.21
C GLU A 74 19.05 0.74 6.49
N CYS A 75 18.16 0.34 7.40
CA CYS A 75 18.53 -0.39 8.63
C CYS A 75 18.78 -1.88 8.43
N ILE A 76 18.43 -2.46 7.27
CA ILE A 76 18.65 -3.89 6.95
C ILE A 76 20.02 -4.12 6.31
N VAL A 77 20.52 -3.12 5.56
CA VAL A 77 21.77 -3.17 4.79
C VAL A 77 23.01 -2.88 5.64
#